data_AF-A0A841BZG9-F1
#
_entry.id   AF-A0A841BZG9-F1
#
_cell.length_a   1.000
_cell.length_b   1.000
_cell.length_c   1.000
_cell.angle_alpha   90.00
_cell.angle_beta   90.00
_cell.angle_gamma   90.00
#
_symmetry.space_group_name_H-M   'P 1'
#
loop_
_entity.id
_entity.type
_entity.pdbx_description
1 polymer ?
#
loop_
_entity_poly.entity_id
_entity_poly.type
_entity_poly.pdbx_seq_one_letter_code
_entity_poly.pdbx_strand_id
1 'polypeptide(L)'
;MVRPYTITGGRVDPSGFDLIAHVVATGVGLKPEHGPEHRAILALAEHPRSVAEVAAGLDLPLGVVRVLLADLHADGLLDRHDPPSAVDGPTEQLLQAVIHGLRAI
;
A
#
# COMPACT_ATOMS: atom_id res chain seq x y z
N MET A 1 0.23 7.14 -27.56
CA MET A 1 -0.87 7.44 -26.63
C MET A 1 -1.66 6.16 -26.40
N VAL A 2 -1.42 5.47 -25.28
CA VAL A 2 -2.17 4.24 -24.92
C VAL A 2 -3.46 4.68 -24.23
N ARG A 3 -4.60 4.08 -24.58
CA ARG A 3 -5.85 4.42 -23.90
C ARG A 3 -5.83 3.85 -22.48
N PRO A 4 -6.17 4.62 -21.43
CA PRO A 4 -6.06 4.19 -20.03
C PRO A 4 -6.77 2.86 -19.70
N TYR A 5 -7.84 2.55 -20.44
CA TYR A 5 -8.68 1.36 -20.22
C TYR A 5 -8.11 0.07 -20.82
N THR A 6 -7.06 0.15 -21.63
CA THR A 6 -6.41 -1.05 -22.17
C THR A 6 -5.57 -1.77 -21.12
N ILE A 7 -5.06 -1.03 -20.12
CA ILE A 7 -4.19 -1.56 -19.06
C ILE A 7 -4.96 -2.48 -18.11
N THR A 8 -6.19 -2.11 -17.76
CA THR A 8 -7.05 -2.92 -16.86
C THR A 8 -7.94 -3.93 -17.59
N GLY A 9 -7.87 -3.98 -18.93
CA GLY A 9 -8.78 -4.78 -19.75
C GLY A 9 -10.25 -4.39 -19.60
N GLY A 10 -10.54 -3.13 -19.25
CA GLY A 10 -11.90 -2.63 -18.98
C GLY A 10 -12.39 -2.81 -17.54
N ARG A 11 -11.60 -3.40 -16.64
CA ARG A 11 -11.94 -3.48 -15.21
C ARG A 11 -11.90 -2.10 -14.55
N VAL A 12 -12.90 -1.80 -13.73
CA VAL A 12 -12.99 -0.60 -12.87
C VAL A 12 -13.41 -1.06 -11.48
N ASP A 13 -12.59 -0.78 -10.47
CA ASP A 13 -12.92 -1.03 -9.07
C ASP A 13 -13.11 0.30 -8.31
N PRO A 14 -14.36 0.73 -8.10
CA PRO A 14 -14.65 1.95 -7.37
C PRO A 14 -14.47 1.81 -5.85
N SER A 15 -14.18 0.61 -5.32
CA SER A 15 -14.27 0.27 -3.89
C SER A 15 -12.99 -0.27 -3.24
N GLY A 16 -12.04 -0.83 -4.00
CA GLY A 16 -10.94 -1.63 -3.42
C GLY A 16 -9.96 -0.87 -2.52
N PHE A 17 -9.71 0.41 -2.79
CA PHE A 17 -8.74 1.23 -2.04
C PHE A 17 -9.17 2.70 -1.95
N ASP A 18 -9.13 3.29 -0.75
CA ASP A 18 -9.31 4.74 -0.56
C ASP A 18 -8.04 5.49 -0.95
N LEU A 19 -8.16 6.74 -1.41
CA LEU A 19 -7.05 7.60 -1.83
C LEU A 19 -6.02 7.82 -0.72
N ILE A 20 -6.49 7.89 0.53
CA ILE A 20 -5.66 8.10 1.73
C ILE A 20 -5.17 6.79 2.38
N ALA A 21 -5.66 5.64 1.90
CA ALA A 21 -5.19 4.36 2.40
C ALA A 21 -3.71 4.19 2.05
N HIS A 22 -2.92 3.63 2.96
CA HIS A 22 -1.54 3.30 2.67
C HIS A 22 -1.42 1.83 2.29
N VAL A 23 -0.48 1.54 1.40
CA VAL A 23 -0.15 0.20 0.95
C VAL A 23 1.34 -0.03 1.09
N VAL A 24 1.71 -1.28 1.39
CA VAL A 24 3.10 -1.69 1.57
C VAL A 24 3.34 -3.05 0.94
N ALA A 25 4.48 -3.22 0.26
CA ALA A 25 4.87 -4.47 -0.35
C ALA A 25 5.19 -5.51 0.75
N THR A 26 4.72 -6.73 0.57
CA THR A 26 4.94 -7.81 1.54
C THR A 26 6.32 -8.46 1.43
N GLY A 27 7.09 -8.11 0.40
CA GLY A 27 8.37 -8.73 0.06
C GLY A 27 8.24 -10.07 -0.68
N VAL A 28 7.01 -10.53 -0.96
CA VAL A 28 6.76 -11.71 -1.78
C VAL A 28 7.13 -11.41 -3.24
N GLY A 29 7.75 -12.39 -3.92
CA GLY A 29 8.24 -12.22 -5.29
C GLY A 29 7.11 -12.18 -6.33
N LEU A 30 7.26 -11.29 -7.33
CA LEU A 30 6.35 -11.19 -8.48
C LEU A 30 6.30 -12.50 -9.29
N LYS A 31 5.09 -12.90 -9.66
CA LYS A 31 4.82 -13.92 -10.68
C LYS A 31 5.00 -13.38 -12.13
N PRO A 32 5.26 -14.25 -13.12
CA PRO A 32 5.50 -13.85 -14.52
C PRO A 32 4.33 -13.12 -15.21
N GLU A 33 3.09 -13.35 -14.77
CA GLU A 33 1.88 -12.71 -15.27
C GLU A 33 1.78 -11.21 -14.92
N HIS A 34 2.58 -10.74 -13.96
CA HIS A 34 2.58 -9.34 -13.55
C HIS A 34 3.44 -8.48 -14.47
N GLY A 35 2.79 -7.49 -15.08
CA GLY A 35 3.41 -6.53 -15.99
C GLY A 35 4.37 -5.54 -15.32
N PRO A 36 5.02 -4.67 -16.12
CA PRO A 36 5.97 -3.68 -15.61
C PRO A 36 5.34 -2.70 -14.60
N GLU A 37 4.05 -2.39 -14.74
CA GLU A 37 3.32 -1.50 -13.83
C GLU A 37 3.20 -2.11 -12.42
N HIS A 38 2.98 -3.42 -12.31
CA HIS A 38 2.91 -4.13 -11.03
C HIS A 38 4.25 -4.07 -10.30
N ARG A 39 5.35 -4.25 -11.05
CA ARG A 39 6.72 -4.15 -10.51
C ARG A 39 7.02 -2.73 -10.04
N ALA A 40 6.59 -1.72 -10.79
CA ALA A 40 6.76 -0.33 -10.41
C ALA A 40 5.97 0.03 -9.14
N ILE A 41 4.74 -0.49 -8.99
CA ILE A 41 3.95 -0.34 -7.76
C ILE A 41 4.70 -0.92 -6.56
N LEU A 42 5.21 -2.16 -6.66
CA LEU A 42 5.91 -2.79 -5.54
C LEU A 42 7.20 -2.06 -5.17
N ALA A 43 7.94 -1.53 -6.15
CA ALA A 43 9.11 -0.71 -5.89
C ALA A 43 8.76 0.62 -5.17
N LEU A 44 7.63 1.25 -5.55
CA LEU A 44 7.15 2.45 -4.85
C LEU A 44 6.65 2.15 -3.43
N ALA A 45 6.08 0.97 -3.23
CA ALA A 45 5.49 0.50 -1.98
C ALA A 45 6.47 -0.28 -1.07
N GLU A 46 7.79 -0.23 -1.31
CA GLU A 46 8.79 -0.78 -0.38
C GLU A 46 8.66 -0.18 1.03
N HIS A 47 8.14 1.05 1.10
CA HIS A 47 7.72 1.71 2.33
C HIS A 47 6.23 2.07 2.22
N PRO A 48 5.49 2.16 3.34
CA PRO A 48 4.09 2.54 3.31
C PRO A 48 3.86 3.84 2.54
N ARG A 49 3.03 3.78 1.50
CA ARG A 49 2.68 4.93 0.64
C ARG A 49 1.19 5.01 0.44
N SER A 50 0.67 6.22 0.38
CA SER A 50 -0.73 6.44 0.04
C SER A 50 -1.01 6.06 -1.41
N VAL A 51 -2.24 5.64 -1.69
CA VAL A 51 -2.69 5.36 -3.07
C VAL A 51 -2.51 6.57 -3.99
N ALA A 52 -2.69 7.79 -3.46
CA ALA A 52 -2.44 9.03 -4.18
C ALA A 52 -0.98 9.15 -4.63
N GLU A 53 -0.04 8.88 -3.74
CA GLU A 53 1.40 8.94 -4.04
C GLU A 53 1.82 7.88 -5.04
N VAL A 54 1.27 6.67 -4.94
CA VAL A 54 1.51 5.62 -5.94
C VAL A 54 1.00 6.06 -7.31
N ALA A 55 -0.20 6.63 -7.39
CA ALA A 55 -0.75 7.10 -8.66
C ALA A 55 0.07 8.25 -9.27
N ALA A 56 0.47 9.22 -8.44
CA ALA A 56 1.34 10.31 -8.87
C ALA A 56 2.73 9.82 -9.30
N GLY A 57 3.30 8.83 -8.60
CA GLY A 57 4.61 8.25 -8.93
C GLY A 57 4.63 7.46 -10.24
N LEU A 58 3.48 6.92 -10.66
CA LEU A 58 3.34 6.16 -11.90
C LEU A 58 2.82 7.00 -13.08
N ASP A 59 2.35 8.23 -12.83
CA ASP A 59 1.66 9.07 -13.82
C ASP A 59 0.47 8.33 -14.50
N LEU A 60 -0.27 7.55 -13.70
CA LEU A 60 -1.41 6.75 -14.15
C LEU A 60 -2.73 7.26 -13.53
N PRO A 61 -3.86 7.16 -14.24
CA PRO A 61 -5.17 7.49 -13.68
C PRO A 61 -5.49 6.63 -12.45
N LEU A 62 -6.07 7.26 -11.42
CA LEU A 62 -6.36 6.63 -10.14
C LEU A 62 -7.16 5.32 -10.27
N GLY A 63 -8.15 5.27 -11.18
CA GLY A 63 -8.93 4.05 -11.41
C GLY A 63 -8.10 2.86 -11.91
N VAL A 64 -7.05 3.12 -12.71
CA VAL A 64 -6.12 2.08 -13.18
C VAL A 64 -5.29 1.58 -12.01
N VAL A 65 -4.73 2.50 -11.23
CA VAL A 65 -3.88 2.18 -10.07
C VAL A 65 -4.66 1.35 -9.05
N ARG A 66 -5.91 1.70 -8.74
CA ARG A 66 -6.75 0.93 -7.80
C ARG A 66 -6.97 -0.51 -8.24
N VAL A 67 -7.16 -0.75 -9.54
CA VAL A 67 -7.29 -2.11 -10.08
C VAL A 67 -5.99 -2.89 -9.94
N LEU A 68 -4.85 -2.28 -10.27
CA LEU A 68 -3.55 -2.92 -10.13
C LEU A 68 -3.20 -3.22 -8.66
N LEU A 69 -3.57 -2.32 -7.74
CA LEU A 69 -3.42 -2.54 -6.30
C LEU A 69 -4.31 -3.69 -5.82
N ALA A 70 -5.56 -3.78 -6.32
CA ALA A 70 -6.46 -4.89 -6.01
C ALA A 70 -5.92 -6.24 -6.50
N ASP A 71 -5.37 -6.29 -7.71
CA ASP A 71 -4.74 -7.50 -8.26
C ASP A 71 -3.56 -7.94 -7.37
N LEU A 72 -2.64 -7.01 -7.03
CA LEU A 72 -1.50 -7.31 -6.16
C LEU A 72 -1.89 -7.70 -4.73
N HIS A 73 -2.93 -7.09 -4.17
CA HIS A 73 -3.43 -7.42 -2.85
C HIS A 73 -4.09 -8.80 -2.81
N ALA A 74 -4.87 -9.15 -3.83
CA ALA A 74 -5.45 -10.48 -3.99
C ALA A 74 -4.38 -11.58 -4.12
N ASP A 75 -3.23 -11.25 -4.72
CA ASP A 75 -2.08 -12.14 -4.83
C ASP A 75 -1.16 -12.15 -3.59
N GLY A 76 -1.47 -11.36 -2.56
CA GLY A 76 -0.67 -11.27 -1.32
C GLY A 76 0.68 -10.57 -1.49
N LEU A 77 0.90 -9.86 -2.59
CA LEU A 77 2.11 -9.09 -2.89
C LEU A 77 2.09 -7.70 -2.26
N LEU A 78 0.89 -7.21 -1.93
CA LEU A 78 0.65 -5.93 -1.26
C LEU A 78 -0.25 -6.15 -0.05
N ASP A 79 0.00 -5.41 1.02
CA ASP A 79 -0.89 -5.32 2.16
C ASP A 79 -1.34 -3.88 2.40
N ARG A 80 -2.49 -3.72 3.05
CA ARG A 80 -2.96 -2.41 3.49
C ARG A 80 -2.26 -2.05 4.78
N HIS A 81 -1.62 -0.90 4.81
CA HIS A 81 -1.02 -0.34 6.00
C HIS A 81 -1.96 0.72 6.56
N ASP A 82 -2.69 0.39 7.62
CA ASP A 82 -3.38 1.40 8.41
C ASP A 82 -2.41 1.83 9.53
N PRO A 83 -1.90 3.08 9.53
CA PRO A 83 -1.08 3.54 10.63
C PRO A 83 -1.90 3.44 11.92
N PRO A 84 -1.32 2.98 13.03
CA PRO A 84 -2.06 2.84 14.27
C PRO A 84 -2.70 4.18 14.61
N SER A 85 -4.03 4.17 14.71
CA SER A 85 -4.83 5.33 15.10
C SER A 85 -4.22 5.91 16.38
N ALA A 86 -4.03 7.23 16.48
CA ALA A 86 -3.52 7.86 17.71
C ALA A 86 -4.39 7.58 18.96
N VAL A 87 -5.58 7.02 18.77
CA VAL A 87 -6.50 6.55 19.81
C VAL A 87 -6.00 5.26 20.48
N ASP A 88 -5.24 4.43 19.75
CA ASP A 88 -4.57 3.21 20.23
C ASP A 88 -3.07 3.48 20.49
N GLY A 89 -2.77 4.65 21.09
CA GLY A 89 -1.42 4.95 21.58
C GLY A 89 -0.93 3.88 22.56
N PRO A 90 0.39 3.73 22.73
CA PRO A 90 0.95 2.76 23.68
C PRO A 90 0.27 2.93 25.04
N THR A 91 -0.29 1.82 25.56
CA THR A 91 -1.00 1.82 26.84
C THR A 91 -0.13 2.46 27.91
N GLU A 92 -0.74 3.20 28.85
CA GLU A 92 -0.03 3.83 29.96
C GLU A 92 0.91 2.86 30.69
N GLN A 93 0.54 1.57 30.76
CA GLN A 93 1.36 0.49 31.29
C GLN A 93 2.67 0.26 30.50
N LEU A 94 2.65 0.34 29.18
CA LEU A 94 3.84 0.20 28.35
C LEU A 94 4.78 1.40 28.53
N LEU A 95 4.22 2.61 28.59
CA LEU A 95 5.01 3.82 28.86
C LEU A 95 5.63 3.80 30.26
N GLN A 96 4.87 3.36 31.27
CA GLN A 96 5.36 3.12 32.63
C GLN A 96 6.50 2.09 32.68
N ALA A 97 6.36 0.99 31.94
CA ALA A 97 7.38 -0.05 31.87
C ALA A 97 8.68 0.45 31.22
N VAL A 98 8.58 1.24 30.14
CA VAL A 98 9.74 1.88 29.49
C VAL A 98 10.42 2.88 30.42
N ILE A 99 9.66 3.74 31.11
CA ILE A 99 10.21 4.72 32.06
C ILE A 99 10.92 4.02 33.22
N HIS A 100 10.35 2.94 33.76
CA HIS A 100 11.00 2.14 34.79
C HIS A 100 12.29 1.49 34.27
N GLY A 101 12.24 0.90 33.08
CA GLY A 101 13.41 0.29 32.45
C GLY A 101 14.55 1.27 32.21
N LEU A 102 14.25 2.50 31.76
CA LEU A 102 15.25 3.55 31.51
C LEU A 102 15.85 4.16 32.78
N ARG A 103 15.14 4.11 33.92
CA ARG A 103 15.62 4.61 35.22
C ARG A 103 16.36 3.58 36.06
N ALA A 104 16.32 2.31 35.66
CA ALA A 104 16.99 1.21 36.34
C ALA A 104 18.44 0.98 35.86
N ILE A 105 18.97 1.90 35.02
CA ILE A 105 20.31 1.90 34.43
C ILE A 105 21.04 3.14 34.95
#